data_AF-A0A2T2SN04-F1
#
_entry.id   AF-A0A2T2SN04-F1
#
_cell.length_a   1.000
_cell.length_b   1.000
_cell.length_c   1.000
_cell.angle_alpha   90.00
_cell.angle_beta   90.00
_cell.angle_gamma   90.00
#
_symmetry.space_group_name_H-M   'P 1'
#
loop_
_entity.id
_entity.type
_entity.pdbx_description
1 polymer ?
#
loop_
_entity_poly.entity_id
_entity_poly.type
_entity_poly.pdbx_seq_one_letter_code
_entity_poly.pdbx_strand_id
1 'polypeptide(L)'
;MSSSSSPPRILQATARNRVIVSYGVAPDRVAPLLPDGLVPARHDGTAYVSLVGVELTKVRVLGLVGPGFRRVPAVELRVHARPVQAPSGEDGTWTVRAHVPRWLVAWGARFLYGEQVEVASMQPLRREQVDTVEVTYRLDWQGREQRIRVRGERTSVMPASDARAHTLLRPTWRFGTTRGGTLLRRPAHVLLSPGTPVTLRWREQM
;
A
#
# COMPACT_ATOMS: atom_id res chain seq x y z
N MET A 1 -4.68 -38.54 -7.36
CA MET A 1 -5.51 -37.31 -7.36
C MET A 1 -4.96 -36.39 -6.29
N SER A 2 -4.05 -35.50 -6.65
CA SER A 2 -3.45 -34.55 -5.70
C SER A 2 -4.48 -33.46 -5.43
N SER A 3 -5.08 -33.50 -4.23
CA SER A 3 -5.96 -32.45 -3.73
C SER A 3 -5.16 -31.17 -3.60
N SER A 4 -5.32 -30.25 -4.57
CA SER A 4 -4.78 -28.89 -4.48
C SER A 4 -5.54 -28.14 -3.40
N SER A 5 -5.18 -28.33 -2.13
CA SER A 5 -5.75 -27.54 -1.05
C SER A 5 -5.27 -26.10 -1.26
N SER A 6 -6.19 -25.22 -1.65
CA SER A 6 -5.89 -23.79 -1.73
C SER A 6 -5.61 -23.30 -0.32
N PRO A 7 -4.50 -22.59 -0.05
CA PRO A 7 -4.18 -22.16 1.29
C PRO A 7 -5.33 -21.31 1.89
N PRO A 8 -5.63 -21.47 3.19
CA PRO A 8 -6.81 -20.87 3.80
C PRO A 8 -6.84 -19.35 3.62
N ARG A 9 -8.00 -18.80 3.28
CA ARG A 9 -8.18 -17.36 3.06
C ARG A 9 -8.29 -16.64 4.40
N ILE A 10 -7.22 -15.96 4.81
CA ILE A 10 -7.14 -15.32 6.13
C ILE A 10 -7.80 -13.95 6.11
N LEU A 11 -7.65 -13.18 5.02
CA LEU A 11 -8.22 -11.85 4.94
C LEU A 11 -8.74 -11.56 3.54
N GLN A 12 -9.96 -11.04 3.46
CA GLN A 12 -10.54 -10.54 2.22
C GLN A 12 -10.99 -9.11 2.43
N ALA A 13 -10.67 -8.22 1.51
CA ALA A 13 -11.10 -6.82 1.55
C ALA A 13 -11.31 -6.31 0.13
N THR A 14 -12.07 -5.23 -0.03
CA THR A 14 -12.20 -4.53 -1.31
C THR A 14 -11.62 -3.13 -1.13
N ALA A 15 -10.55 -2.84 -1.88
CA ALA A 15 -9.94 -1.52 -1.88
C ALA A 15 -10.81 -0.53 -2.67
N ARG A 16 -11.10 0.62 -2.07
CA ARG A 16 -11.86 1.73 -2.66
C ARG A 16 -11.20 3.07 -2.33
N ASN A 17 -11.57 4.10 -3.08
CA ASN A 17 -11.17 5.50 -2.83
C ASN A 17 -9.65 5.68 -2.68
N ARG A 18 -8.86 4.96 -3.48
CA ARG A 18 -7.40 5.00 -3.39
C ARG A 18 -6.87 6.33 -3.90
N VAL A 19 -6.03 6.96 -3.10
CA VAL A 19 -5.34 8.22 -3.38
C VAL A 19 -3.85 7.96 -3.30
N ILE A 20 -3.09 8.44 -4.28
CA ILE A 20 -1.64 8.32 -4.32
C ILE A 20 -1.07 9.72 -4.54
N VAL A 21 -0.23 10.18 -3.62
CA VAL A 21 0.53 11.42 -3.76
C VAL A 21 2.00 11.05 -3.73
N SER A 22 2.75 11.39 -4.78
CA SER A 22 4.17 11.06 -4.89
C SER A 22 5.02 12.31 -4.83
N TYR A 23 6.08 12.26 -4.04
CA TYR A 23 7.03 13.36 -3.83
C TYR A 23 8.39 12.96 -4.38
N GLY A 24 9.00 13.85 -5.14
CA GLY A 24 10.42 13.74 -5.50
C GLY A 24 11.29 14.11 -4.31
N VAL A 25 12.22 13.25 -3.95
CA VAL A 25 13.10 13.41 -2.79
C VAL A 25 14.53 13.04 -3.21
N ALA A 26 15.52 13.71 -2.60
CA ALA A 26 16.92 13.35 -2.75
C ALA A 26 17.13 11.87 -2.33
N PRO A 27 17.80 11.04 -3.15
CA PRO A 27 18.00 9.62 -2.85
C PRO A 27 18.63 9.35 -1.48
N ASP A 28 19.54 10.23 -1.04
CA ASP A 28 20.30 10.06 0.21
C ASP A 28 19.41 10.22 1.46
N ARG A 29 18.27 10.92 1.36
CA ARG A 29 17.29 11.00 2.45
C ARG A 29 16.44 9.74 2.57
N VAL A 30 16.34 8.99 1.48
CA VAL A 30 15.46 7.82 1.35
C VAL A 30 16.22 6.53 1.62
N ALA A 31 17.51 6.48 1.27
CA ALA A 31 18.36 5.30 1.46
C ALA A 31 18.34 4.75 2.92
N PRO A 32 18.39 5.58 3.99
CA PRO A 32 18.34 5.07 5.36
C PRO A 32 17.00 4.44 5.77
N LEU A 33 15.94 4.64 4.98
CA LEU A 33 14.60 4.09 5.25
C LEU A 33 14.40 2.69 4.63
N LEU A 34 15.37 2.24 3.83
CA LEU A 34 15.33 0.95 3.15
C LEU A 34 16.12 -0.10 3.93
N PRO A 35 15.66 -1.36 3.93
CA PRO A 35 16.44 -2.46 4.47
C PRO A 35 17.63 -2.77 3.57
N ASP A 36 18.58 -3.52 4.12
CA ASP A 36 19.72 -4.03 3.38
C ASP A 36 19.27 -4.80 2.12
N GLY A 37 20.02 -4.61 1.04
CA GLY A 37 19.71 -5.21 -0.27
C GLY A 37 18.75 -4.40 -1.14
N LEU A 38 18.17 -3.31 -0.63
CA LEU A 38 17.39 -2.35 -1.42
C LEU A 38 18.08 -0.99 -1.53
N VAL A 39 17.99 -0.40 -2.72
CA VAL A 39 18.42 0.98 -2.99
C VAL A 39 17.25 1.80 -3.54
N PRO A 40 17.23 3.13 -3.34
CA PRO A 40 16.17 3.97 -3.91
C PRO A 40 16.13 3.82 -5.44
N ALA A 41 14.95 3.57 -5.99
CA ALA A 41 14.75 3.62 -7.42
C ALA A 41 14.84 5.08 -7.87
N ARG A 42 15.77 5.36 -8.79
CA ARG A 42 16.04 6.71 -9.28
C ARG A 42 15.47 6.85 -10.67
N HIS A 43 14.74 7.94 -10.89
CA HIS A 43 14.30 8.36 -12.21
C HIS A 43 14.74 9.81 -12.40
N ASP A 44 15.56 10.06 -13.42
CA ASP A 44 16.27 11.33 -13.64
C ASP A 44 17.00 11.84 -12.40
N GLY A 45 17.70 10.94 -11.70
CA GLY A 45 18.43 11.26 -10.46
C GLY A 45 17.55 11.49 -9.22
N THR A 46 16.22 11.51 -9.36
CA THR A 46 15.28 11.73 -8.27
C THR A 46 14.71 10.41 -7.75
N ALA A 47 14.67 10.24 -6.43
CA ALA A 47 13.96 9.14 -5.79
C ALA A 47 12.53 9.57 -5.45
N TYR A 48 11.61 8.61 -5.36
CA TYR A 48 10.21 8.92 -5.09
C TYR A 48 9.71 8.24 -3.82
N VAL A 49 8.91 9.01 -3.07
CA VAL A 49 8.15 8.53 -1.92
C VAL A 49 6.68 8.77 -2.20
N SER A 50 5.84 7.75 -2.02
CA SER A 50 4.40 7.85 -2.22
C SER A 50 3.66 7.70 -0.89
N LEU A 51 2.74 8.62 -0.64
CA LEU A 51 1.66 8.47 0.35
C LEU A 51 0.44 7.87 -0.35
N VAL A 52 0.00 6.72 0.12
CA VAL A 52 -1.13 5.97 -0.43
C VAL A 52 -2.25 5.89 0.59
N GLY A 53 -3.31 6.67 0.39
CA GLY A 53 -4.55 6.53 1.14
C GLY A 53 -5.45 5.49 0.47
N VAL A 54 -6.03 4.57 1.22
CA VAL A 54 -6.98 3.58 0.70
C VAL A 54 -8.06 3.26 1.73
N GLU A 55 -9.29 3.07 1.28
CA GLU A 55 -10.40 2.60 2.11
C GLU A 55 -10.61 1.11 1.84
N LEU A 56 -10.30 0.28 2.84
CA LEU A 56 -10.58 -1.15 2.81
C LEU A 56 -12.02 -1.38 3.27
N THR A 57 -12.87 -1.86 2.37
CA THR A 57 -14.28 -2.17 2.64
C THR A 57 -14.52 -3.68 2.61
N LYS A 58 -15.62 -4.16 3.20
CA LYS A 58 -15.98 -5.59 3.22
C LYS A 58 -14.86 -6.48 3.79
N VAL A 59 -14.17 -6.02 4.84
CA VAL A 59 -13.08 -6.77 5.45
C VAL A 59 -13.64 -8.03 6.13
N ARG A 60 -13.19 -9.21 5.68
CA ARG A 60 -13.47 -10.52 6.27
C ARG A 60 -12.17 -11.09 6.79
N VAL A 61 -12.16 -11.57 8.02
CA VAL A 61 -11.02 -12.29 8.61
C VAL A 61 -11.46 -13.73 8.83
N LEU A 62 -10.75 -14.69 8.23
CA LEU A 62 -11.11 -16.12 8.24
C LEU A 62 -12.57 -16.37 7.82
N GLY A 63 -13.08 -15.59 6.87
CA GLY A 63 -14.46 -15.66 6.40
C GLY A 63 -15.50 -14.94 7.26
N LEU A 64 -15.15 -14.52 8.48
CA LEU A 64 -16.04 -13.81 9.40
C LEU A 64 -15.98 -12.28 9.21
N VAL A 65 -17.13 -11.64 9.22
CA VAL A 65 -17.26 -10.18 9.28
C VAL A 65 -17.32 -9.80 10.75
N GLY A 66 -16.22 -9.30 11.33
CA GLY A 66 -16.28 -8.82 12.71
C GLY A 66 -17.13 -7.55 12.84
N PRO A 67 -17.69 -7.25 14.02
CA PRO A 67 -18.31 -5.96 14.29
C PRO A 67 -17.27 -4.83 14.12
N GLY A 68 -17.64 -3.79 13.36
CA GLY A 68 -16.79 -2.62 13.07
C GLY A 68 -15.84 -2.75 11.86
N PHE A 69 -15.79 -3.88 11.16
CA PHE A 69 -14.89 -4.10 9.99
C PHE A 69 -15.45 -3.58 8.65
N ARG A 70 -16.49 -2.75 8.68
CA ARG A 70 -17.20 -2.34 7.46
C ARG A 70 -16.35 -1.45 6.55
N ARG A 71 -15.56 -0.55 7.14
CA ARG A 71 -14.67 0.39 6.45
C ARG A 71 -13.43 0.62 7.31
N VAL A 72 -12.25 0.41 6.74
CA VAL A 72 -10.96 0.63 7.42
C VAL A 72 -10.11 1.50 6.49
N PRO A 73 -9.96 2.81 6.78
CA PRO A 73 -8.98 3.61 6.08
C PRO A 73 -7.57 3.14 6.42
N ALA A 74 -6.67 3.25 5.46
CA ALA A 74 -5.24 3.02 5.64
C ALA A 74 -4.48 4.10 4.88
N VAL A 75 -3.39 4.60 5.48
CA VAL A 75 -2.44 5.49 4.82
C VAL A 75 -1.08 4.83 4.89
N GLU A 76 -0.50 4.54 3.73
CA GLU A 76 0.79 3.89 3.59
C GLU A 76 1.83 4.88 3.06
N LEU A 77 2.92 5.03 3.78
CA LEU A 77 4.15 5.66 3.30
C LEU A 77 5.03 4.58 2.69
N ARG A 78 5.21 4.64 1.38
CA ARG A 78 6.04 3.72 0.63
C ARG A 78 7.12 4.44 -0.17
N VAL A 79 8.25 3.79 -0.30
CA VAL A 79 9.41 4.24 -1.07
C VAL A 79 9.51 3.42 -2.33
N HIS A 80 9.81 4.06 -3.46
CA HIS A 80 10.19 3.34 -4.68
C HIS A 80 11.63 2.87 -4.57
N ALA A 81 11.83 1.56 -4.67
CA ALA A 81 13.09 0.90 -4.44
C ALA A 81 13.35 -0.17 -5.48
N ARG A 82 14.60 -0.60 -5.58
CA ARG A 82 15.01 -1.74 -6.40
C ARG A 82 16.11 -2.53 -5.68
N PRO A 83 16.29 -3.83 -5.98
CA PRO A 83 17.40 -4.59 -5.43
C PRO A 83 18.75 -4.02 -5.90
N VAL A 84 19.76 -4.05 -5.03
CA VAL A 84 21.12 -3.54 -5.32
C VAL A 84 21.70 -4.18 -6.60
N GLN A 85 21.48 -5.48 -6.77
CA GLN A 85 22.06 -6.30 -7.83
C GLN A 85 21.13 -6.49 -9.04
N ALA A 86 19.93 -5.90 -9.05
CA ALA A 86 18.98 -6.10 -10.14
C ALA A 86 19.28 -5.18 -11.34
N PRO A 87 19.11 -5.68 -12.58
CA PRO A 87 19.07 -4.84 -13.78
C PRO A 87 18.00 -3.75 -13.67
N SER A 88 18.14 -2.69 -14.47
CA SER A 88 17.09 -1.68 -14.63
C SER A 88 15.77 -2.35 -15.03
N GLY A 89 14.72 -2.20 -14.22
CA GLY A 89 13.40 -2.78 -14.49
C GLY A 89 12.79 -3.61 -13.35
N GLU A 90 13.55 -3.97 -12.31
CA GLU A 90 12.99 -4.58 -11.09
C GLU A 90 12.53 -3.53 -10.06
N ASP A 91 11.87 -2.49 -10.53
CA ASP A 91 11.37 -1.44 -9.66
C ASP A 91 10.14 -1.91 -8.89
N GLY A 92 10.14 -1.58 -7.62
CA GLY A 92 9.06 -1.93 -6.71
C GLY A 92 8.92 -0.92 -5.60
N THR A 93 8.17 -1.32 -4.58
CA THR A 93 7.89 -0.47 -3.43
C THR A 93 8.24 -1.15 -2.13
N TRP A 94 8.88 -0.41 -1.24
CA TRP A 94 9.09 -0.78 0.16
C TRP A 94 8.14 0.03 1.03
N THR A 95 7.45 -0.65 1.96
CA THR A 95 6.57 0.05 2.91
C THR A 95 7.38 0.46 4.13
N VAL A 96 7.65 1.76 4.26
CA VAL A 96 8.35 2.33 5.41
C VAL A 96 7.42 2.30 6.62
N ARG A 97 6.18 2.74 6.42
CA ARG A 97 5.17 2.78 7.48
C ARG A 97 3.77 2.76 6.90
N ALA A 98 2.84 2.11 7.60
CA ALA A 98 1.43 2.26 7.31
C ALA A 98 0.66 2.65 8.58
N HIS A 99 -0.42 3.40 8.45
CA HIS A 99 -1.28 3.82 9.55
C HIS A 99 -2.69 3.31 9.29
N VAL A 100 -3.29 2.68 10.30
CA VAL A 100 -4.68 2.19 10.28
C VAL A 100 -5.36 2.46 11.61
N PRO A 101 -6.68 2.68 11.67
CA PRO A 101 -7.38 2.98 12.93
C PRO A 101 -7.66 1.76 13.79
N ARG A 102 -7.44 0.54 13.28
CA ARG A 102 -7.83 -0.69 13.96
C ARG A 102 -6.62 -1.54 14.28
N TRP A 103 -6.40 -1.74 15.58
CA TRP A 103 -5.32 -2.56 16.11
C TRP A 103 -5.33 -3.99 15.57
N LEU A 104 -6.50 -4.62 15.40
CA LEU A 104 -6.63 -5.96 14.81
C LEU A 104 -6.13 -6.01 13.36
N VAL A 105 -6.37 -4.96 12.59
CA VAL A 105 -5.89 -4.86 11.20
C VAL A 105 -4.40 -4.59 11.17
N ALA A 106 -3.90 -3.71 12.04
CA ALA A 106 -2.45 -3.47 12.19
C ALA A 106 -1.72 -4.75 12.61
N TRP A 107 -2.29 -5.50 13.56
CA TRP A 107 -1.74 -6.76 14.04
C TRP A 107 -1.71 -7.82 12.94
N GLY A 108 -2.81 -8.00 12.21
CA GLY A 108 -2.85 -8.92 11.06
C GLY A 108 -1.85 -8.54 9.96
N ALA A 109 -1.71 -7.24 9.66
CA ALA A 109 -0.78 -6.78 8.65
C ALA A 109 0.70 -6.98 9.07
N ARG A 110 1.03 -6.67 10.32
CA ARG A 110 2.35 -6.96 10.91
C ARG A 110 2.66 -8.46 10.89
N PHE A 111 1.69 -9.28 11.30
CA PHE A 111 1.89 -10.72 11.44
C PHE A 111 2.04 -11.43 10.09
N LEU A 112 1.26 -11.02 9.07
CA LEU A 112 1.23 -11.69 7.77
C LEU A 112 2.27 -11.13 6.79
N TYR A 113 2.53 -9.82 6.82
CA TYR A 113 3.36 -9.14 5.82
C TYR A 113 4.72 -8.66 6.35
N GLY A 114 4.92 -8.64 7.68
CA GLY A 114 6.08 -8.00 8.28
C GLY A 114 6.08 -6.48 8.08
N GLU A 115 4.94 -5.90 7.70
CA GLU A 115 4.83 -4.48 7.44
C GLU A 115 4.77 -3.68 8.75
N GLN A 116 5.50 -2.57 8.80
CA GLN A 116 5.52 -1.64 9.93
C GLN A 116 4.22 -0.82 9.96
N VAL A 117 3.13 -1.44 10.40
CA VAL A 117 1.83 -0.78 10.51
C VAL A 117 1.67 -0.19 11.90
N GLU A 118 1.25 1.05 12.08
CA GLU A 118 0.93 1.69 13.35
C GLU A 118 -0.57 1.95 13.47
N VAL A 119 -1.07 1.92 14.71
CA VAL A 119 -2.47 2.27 14.99
C VAL A 119 -2.56 3.78 15.13
N ALA A 120 -3.37 4.43 14.30
CA ALA A 120 -3.58 5.88 14.33
C ALA A 120 -5.07 6.17 14.19
N SER A 121 -5.59 7.12 14.98
CA SER A 121 -6.97 7.59 14.81
C SER A 121 -7.12 8.15 13.39
N MET A 122 -8.15 7.71 12.66
CA MET A 122 -8.37 8.11 11.28
C MET A 122 -9.82 8.40 11.00
N GLN A 123 -10.06 9.51 10.29
CA GLN A 123 -11.37 9.90 9.79
C GLN A 123 -11.28 10.05 8.26
N PRO A 124 -11.78 9.06 7.49
CA PRO A 124 -11.90 9.22 6.05
C PRO A 124 -13.11 10.11 5.77
N LEU A 125 -12.88 11.25 5.15
CA LEU A 125 -13.94 12.14 4.69
C LEU A 125 -13.96 12.11 3.16
N ARG A 126 -15.05 11.58 2.61
CA ARG A 126 -15.31 11.62 1.17
C ARG A 126 -16.42 12.60 0.91
N ARG A 127 -16.19 13.53 0.00
CA ARG A 127 -17.19 14.47 -0.48
C ARG A 127 -17.32 14.30 -1.99
N GLU A 128 -18.51 13.92 -2.43
CA GLU A 128 -18.85 13.92 -3.85
C GLU A 128 -19.63 15.20 -4.15
N GLN A 129 -19.21 15.90 -5.20
CA GLN A 129 -19.98 16.95 -5.84
C GLN A 129 -20.36 16.49 -7.25
N VAL A 130 -21.20 17.27 -7.95
CA VAL A 130 -21.78 16.89 -9.26
C VAL A 130 -20.69 16.50 -10.27
N ASP A 131 -19.57 17.22 -10.32
CA ASP A 131 -18.48 16.97 -11.29
C ASP A 131 -17.13 16.61 -10.67
N THR A 132 -16.99 16.74 -9.35
CA THR A 132 -15.72 16.53 -8.65
C THR A 132 -15.84 15.51 -7.53
N VAL A 133 -14.77 14.73 -7.38
CA VAL A 133 -14.60 13.78 -6.28
C VAL A 133 -13.49 14.29 -5.38
N GLU A 134 -13.81 14.47 -4.12
CA GLU A 134 -12.85 14.83 -3.09
C GLU A 134 -12.71 13.70 -2.08
N VAL A 135 -11.48 13.26 -1.87
CA VAL A 135 -11.13 12.25 -0.89
C VAL A 135 -10.12 12.85 0.07
N THR A 136 -10.47 12.81 1.36
CA THR A 136 -9.61 13.27 2.44
C THR A 136 -9.35 12.14 3.43
N TYR A 137 -8.08 11.86 3.68
CA TYR A 137 -7.62 11.00 4.76
C TYR A 137 -7.01 11.88 5.86
N ARG A 138 -7.65 11.90 7.04
CA ARG A 138 -7.08 12.51 8.25
C ARG A 138 -6.49 11.41 9.12
N LEU A 139 -5.29 11.61 9.64
CA LEU A 139 -4.70 10.75 10.66
C LEU A 139 -4.03 11.58 11.76
N ASP A 140 -4.09 11.11 13.00
CA ASP A 140 -3.32 11.67 14.09
C ASP A 140 -1.96 10.95 14.20
N TRP A 141 -0.88 11.72 14.14
CA TRP A 141 0.48 11.19 14.27
C TRP A 141 1.33 12.10 15.16
N GLN A 142 1.97 11.53 16.18
CA GLN A 142 2.77 12.25 17.18
C GLN A 142 2.05 13.48 17.79
N GLY A 143 0.76 13.32 18.11
CA GLY A 143 -0.05 14.40 18.69
C GLY A 143 -0.41 15.53 17.72
N ARG A 144 -0.16 15.36 16.41
CA ARG A 144 -0.53 16.31 15.37
C ARG A 144 -1.43 15.66 14.33
N GLU A 145 -2.49 16.36 13.95
CA GLU A 145 -3.31 15.94 12.82
C GLU A 145 -2.54 16.13 11.50
N GLN A 146 -2.48 15.08 10.70
CA GLN A 146 -2.00 15.07 9.33
C GLN A 146 -3.18 14.83 8.38
N ARG A 147 -3.11 15.42 7.18
CA ARG A 147 -4.20 15.35 6.21
C ARG A 147 -3.69 15.19 4.78
N ILE A 148 -4.22 14.19 4.08
CA ILE A 148 -4.08 14.02 2.64
C ILE A 148 -5.43 14.37 2.03
N ARG A 149 -5.51 15.44 1.22
CA ARG A 149 -6.72 15.84 0.50
C ARG A 149 -6.41 15.87 -0.99
N VAL A 150 -7.18 15.11 -1.76
CA VAL A 150 -7.11 15.13 -3.21
C VAL A 150 -8.49 15.42 -3.77
N ARG A 151 -8.54 16.37 -4.69
CA ARG A 151 -9.72 16.73 -5.47
C ARG A 151 -9.40 16.46 -6.93
N GLY A 152 -10.27 15.70 -7.58
CA GLY A 152 -10.17 15.42 -9.01
C GLY A 152 -11.53 15.50 -9.67
N GLU A 153 -11.53 15.56 -10.99
CA GLU A 153 -12.74 15.39 -11.79
C GLU A 153 -13.23 13.94 -11.68
N ARG A 154 -14.53 13.73 -11.88
CA ARG A 154 -15.11 12.37 -11.82
C ARG A 154 -14.61 11.46 -12.95
N THR A 155 -14.23 12.03 -14.08
CA THR A 155 -13.71 11.29 -15.22
C THR A 155 -12.32 10.77 -14.92
N SER A 156 -12.20 9.44 -14.88
CA SER A 156 -10.91 8.78 -14.67
C SER A 156 -10.08 8.82 -15.95
N VAL A 157 -8.94 9.50 -15.91
CA VAL A 157 -7.92 9.44 -16.98
C VAL A 157 -6.77 8.57 -16.49
N MET A 158 -6.43 7.55 -17.29
CA MET A 158 -5.23 6.77 -17.03
C MET A 158 -4.02 7.51 -17.64
N PRO A 159 -2.96 7.79 -16.86
CA PRO A 159 -1.74 8.33 -17.44
C PRO A 159 -1.17 7.40 -18.51
N ALA A 160 -0.67 7.98 -19.60
CA ALA A 160 0.01 7.26 -20.67
C ALA A 160 1.11 6.35 -20.12
N SER A 161 1.36 5.21 -20.76
CA SER A 161 2.26 4.17 -20.24
C SER A 161 3.72 4.61 -20.05
N ASP A 162 4.13 5.61 -20.82
CA ASP A 162 5.44 6.26 -20.77
C ASP A 162 5.51 7.38 -19.73
N ALA A 163 4.36 7.85 -19.21
CA ALA A 163 4.34 8.89 -18.21
C ALA A 163 4.83 8.36 -16.86
N ARG A 164 5.67 9.15 -16.17
CA ARG A 164 6.15 8.86 -14.80
C ARG A 164 5.03 8.50 -13.83
N ALA A 165 3.88 9.16 -13.95
CA ALA A 165 2.71 8.86 -13.14
C ALA A 165 2.25 7.41 -13.30
N HIS A 166 2.37 6.82 -14.50
CA HIS A 166 2.01 5.43 -14.74
C HIS A 166 2.84 4.45 -13.90
N THR A 167 4.16 4.59 -13.92
CA THR A 167 5.08 3.75 -13.15
C THR A 167 4.87 3.91 -11.65
N LEU A 168 4.70 5.16 -11.17
CA LEU A 168 4.48 5.43 -9.75
C LEU A 168 3.12 4.91 -9.25
N LEU A 169 2.10 4.92 -10.11
CA LEU A 169 0.77 4.38 -9.81
C LEU A 169 0.78 2.85 -9.81
N ARG A 170 1.54 2.23 -10.73
CA ARG A 170 1.59 0.78 -10.95
C ARG A 170 3.01 0.23 -10.76
N PRO A 171 3.51 0.14 -9.52
CA PRO A 171 4.74 -0.59 -9.28
C PRO A 171 4.55 -2.06 -9.68
N THR A 172 5.62 -2.69 -10.17
CA THR A 172 5.60 -4.11 -10.54
C THR A 172 5.74 -5.00 -9.31
N TRP A 173 6.60 -4.59 -8.38
CA TRP A 173 6.93 -5.35 -7.18
C TRP A 173 6.58 -4.62 -5.88
N ARG A 174 6.27 -5.39 -4.84
CA ARG A 174 6.28 -4.97 -3.44
C ARG A 174 7.32 -5.80 -2.71
N PHE A 175 8.27 -5.12 -2.09
CA PHE A 175 9.31 -5.76 -1.29
C PHE A 175 8.84 -5.91 0.16
N GLY A 176 9.31 -6.97 0.81
CA GLY A 176 9.09 -7.26 2.22
C GLY A 176 10.30 -8.01 2.78
N THR A 177 10.32 -8.27 4.08
CA THR A 177 11.35 -9.09 4.71
C THR A 177 10.72 -10.29 5.42
N THR A 178 11.46 -11.39 5.52
CA THR A 178 11.11 -12.48 6.43
C THR A 178 11.43 -12.05 7.88
N ARG A 179 10.93 -12.80 8.87
CA ARG A 179 11.33 -12.61 10.28
C ARG A 179 12.83 -12.78 10.50
N GLY A 180 13.52 -13.50 9.60
CA GLY A 180 14.98 -13.68 9.61
C GLY A 180 15.75 -12.66 8.77
N GLY A 181 15.10 -11.59 8.29
CA GLY A 181 15.77 -10.50 7.56
C GLY A 181 15.98 -10.73 6.06
N THR A 182 15.60 -11.89 5.52
CA THR A 182 15.73 -12.18 4.08
C THR A 182 14.77 -11.32 3.26
N LEU A 183 15.27 -10.68 2.20
CA LEU A 183 14.48 -9.88 1.27
C LEU A 183 13.50 -10.77 0.48
N LEU A 184 12.25 -10.36 0.42
CA LEU A 184 11.18 -10.98 -0.35
C LEU A 184 10.66 -10.00 -1.40
N ARG A 185 10.31 -10.51 -2.58
CA ARG A 185 9.58 -9.75 -3.61
C ARG A 185 8.24 -10.41 -3.91
N ARG A 186 7.20 -9.60 -4.09
CA ARG A 186 5.85 -10.04 -4.45
C ARG A 186 5.30 -9.19 -5.58
N PRO A 187 4.54 -9.75 -6.54
CA PRO A 187 3.85 -8.93 -7.53
C PRO A 187 2.90 -7.93 -6.85
N ALA A 188 2.98 -6.66 -7.23
CA ALA A 188 2.10 -5.62 -6.69
C ALA A 188 0.68 -5.64 -7.32
N HIS A 189 0.44 -6.53 -8.30
CA HIS A 189 -0.79 -6.72 -9.08
C HIS A 189 -2.08 -6.97 -8.26
N VAL A 190 -1.99 -7.23 -6.95
CA VAL A 190 -3.15 -7.57 -6.12
C VAL A 190 -4.04 -6.35 -5.78
N LEU A 191 -3.64 -5.11 -6.10
CA LEU A 191 -4.23 -3.90 -5.49
C LEU A 191 -4.66 -2.78 -6.46
N LEU A 192 -4.70 -3.03 -7.78
CA LEU A 192 -4.69 -1.94 -8.78
C LEU A 192 -6.00 -1.63 -9.51
N SER A 193 -7.12 -2.35 -9.30
CA SER A 193 -8.42 -1.92 -9.87
C SER A 193 -9.39 -1.43 -8.79
N PRO A 194 -10.13 -0.34 -9.03
CA PRO A 194 -11.25 0.04 -8.18
C PRO A 194 -12.23 -1.12 -8.05
N GLY A 195 -12.52 -1.56 -6.83
CA GLY A 195 -13.40 -2.72 -6.61
C GLY A 195 -12.70 -4.08 -6.72
N THR A 196 -11.37 -4.15 -6.86
CA THR A 196 -10.66 -5.43 -6.83
C THR A 196 -10.83 -6.10 -5.46
N PRO A 197 -11.30 -7.35 -5.42
CA PRO A 197 -11.25 -8.16 -4.22
C PRO A 197 -9.79 -8.48 -3.90
N VAL A 198 -9.26 -7.87 -2.86
CA VAL A 198 -8.02 -8.28 -2.22
C VAL A 198 -8.34 -9.56 -1.46
N THR A 199 -7.90 -10.70 -2.00
CA THR A 199 -8.03 -12.01 -1.34
C THR A 199 -6.66 -12.50 -0.92
N LEU A 200 -6.49 -12.75 0.37
CA LEU A 200 -5.23 -13.16 0.97
C LEU A 200 -5.32 -14.61 1.42
N ARG A 201 -4.35 -15.43 1.03
CA ARG A 201 -4.24 -16.84 1.36
C ARG A 201 -3.04 -17.09 2.28
N TRP A 202 -3.16 -18.08 3.16
CA TRP A 202 -2.13 -18.52 4.10
C TRP A 202 -0.82 -18.90 3.38
N ARG A 203 0.31 -18.62 4.04
CA ARG A 203 1.64 -18.96 3.55
C ARG A 203 2.00 -20.34 4.06
N GLU A 204 2.40 -21.25 3.17
CA GLU A 204 3.37 -22.27 3.56
C GLU A 204 4.76 -21.61 3.47
N GLN A 205 5.51 -21.67 4.56
CA GLN A 205 6.93 -21.35 4.53
C GLN A 205 7.63 -22.47 3.74
N MET A 206 8.27 -22.13 2.63
CA MET A 206 9.39 -22.91 2.10
C MET A 206 10.66 -22.41 2.76
#